data_AF-A0A257JGP5-F1
#
_entry.id   AF-A0A257JGP5-F1
#
_cell.length_a   1.000
_cell.length_b   1.000
_cell.length_c   1.000
_cell.angle_alpha   90.00
_cell.angle_beta   90.00
_cell.angle_gamma   90.00
#
_symmetry.space_group_name_H-M   'P 1'
#
loop_
_entity.id
_entity.type
_entity.pdbx_description
1 polymer ?
#
loop_
_entity_poly.entity_id
_entity_poly.type
_entity_poly.pdbx_seq_one_letter_code
_entity_poly.pdbx_strand_id
1 'polypeptide(L)'
;ADVDGAHIRTLLLTFFYRQMPEIITRGHLYIAQPPLYKAARGRSEVYLKDDAALDDYLVDAGIAAVALETSGGTRSGADLKLLIDHARRTRSLMRYVPKKYDPAIIEGLALIGALDPAASPEARARAIGLTAEWLNRADLEARWSVSVAEEGGYHLQRIWRGVTDHHMIEASFLQSQEARRLHTLIAEQTDSYADVGRLVPIGKSAPEPVAEGEEEAPVANNRRTTMVSRPSELLDGILAVGRKGLSVSRYKGLGEMNAEQLWETTLDPDNRSLLRVEVTQADLADEIFTALMGDVVEPRREYIQENALNVANLDI
;
A
#
# COMPACT_ATOMS: atom_id res chain seq x y z
N ALA A 1 -9.67 -15.49 -10.88
CA ALA A 1 -8.47 -15.10 -10.13
C ALA A 1 -7.23 -15.69 -10.77
N ASP A 2 -7.33 -16.93 -11.27
CA ASP A 2 -6.28 -17.58 -12.05
C ASP A 2 -6.22 -17.12 -13.53
N VAL A 3 -5.04 -17.27 -14.15
CA VAL A 3 -4.71 -16.95 -15.56
C VAL A 3 -5.55 -17.80 -16.52
N ASP A 4 -5.70 -19.10 -16.23
CA ASP A 4 -6.51 -20.02 -17.04
C ASP A 4 -8.00 -19.66 -16.98
N GLY A 5 -8.48 -19.26 -15.79
CA GLY A 5 -9.85 -18.76 -15.62
C GLY A 5 -10.09 -17.45 -16.37
N ALA A 6 -9.10 -16.56 -16.42
CA ALA A 6 -9.17 -15.34 -17.22
C ALA A 6 -9.22 -15.66 -18.72
N HIS A 7 -8.46 -16.65 -19.19
CA HIS A 7 -8.44 -17.08 -20.58
C HIS A 7 -9.80 -17.64 -21.04
N ILE A 8 -10.39 -18.58 -20.28
CA ILE A 8 -11.72 -19.14 -20.59
C ILE A 8 -12.78 -18.04 -20.61
N ARG A 9 -12.71 -17.09 -19.67
CA ARG A 9 -13.62 -15.95 -19.63
C ARG A 9 -13.51 -15.09 -20.90
N THR A 10 -12.28 -14.77 -21.34
CA THR A 10 -12.07 -14.00 -22.58
C THR A 10 -12.65 -14.74 -23.79
N LEU A 11 -12.42 -16.06 -23.91
CA LEU A 11 -13.00 -16.89 -24.96
C LEU A 11 -14.53 -16.79 -25.02
N LEU A 12 -15.19 -16.91 -23.86
CA LEU A 12 -16.64 -16.81 -23.78
C LEU A 12 -17.15 -15.40 -24.13
N LEU A 13 -16.47 -14.35 -23.65
CA LEU A 13 -16.83 -12.96 -23.98
C LEU A 13 -16.74 -12.71 -25.48
N THR A 14 -15.64 -13.11 -26.11
CA THR A 14 -15.45 -13.03 -27.57
C THR A 14 -16.52 -13.83 -28.32
N PHE A 15 -16.85 -15.03 -27.85
CA PHE A 15 -17.91 -15.83 -28.45
C PHE A 15 -19.28 -15.13 -28.39
N PHE A 16 -19.68 -14.63 -27.22
CA PHE A 16 -20.94 -13.88 -27.08
C PHE A 16 -20.95 -12.60 -27.90
N TYR A 17 -19.82 -11.91 -27.98
CA TYR A 17 -19.68 -10.71 -28.79
C TYR A 17 -19.89 -10.99 -30.29
N ARG A 18 -19.21 -12.00 -30.83
CA ARG A 18 -19.28 -12.33 -32.27
C ARG A 18 -20.57 -13.03 -32.69
N GLN A 19 -21.08 -13.93 -31.85
CA GLN A 19 -22.19 -14.82 -32.23
C GLN A 19 -23.54 -14.37 -31.69
N MET A 20 -23.57 -13.68 -30.55
CA MET A 20 -24.81 -13.31 -29.85
C MET A 20 -24.76 -11.88 -29.29
N PRO A 21 -24.44 -10.85 -30.09
CA PRO A 21 -24.28 -9.47 -29.58
C PRO A 21 -25.56 -8.92 -28.92
N GLU A 22 -26.74 -9.44 -29.30
CA GLU A 22 -28.02 -9.08 -28.67
C GLU A 22 -28.05 -9.34 -27.15
N ILE A 23 -27.33 -10.37 -26.65
CA ILE A 23 -27.34 -10.69 -25.21
C ILE A 23 -26.58 -9.62 -24.39
N ILE A 24 -25.54 -9.04 -24.99
CA ILE A 24 -24.71 -7.99 -24.38
C ILE A 24 -25.45 -6.65 -24.48
N THR A 25 -25.94 -6.30 -25.66
CA THR A 25 -26.68 -5.03 -25.89
C THR A 25 -27.96 -4.93 -25.06
N ARG A 26 -28.65 -6.04 -24.81
CA ARG A 26 -29.82 -6.09 -23.91
C ARG A 26 -29.45 -6.20 -22.42
N GLY A 27 -28.17 -6.25 -22.07
CA GLY A 27 -27.69 -6.25 -20.69
C GLY A 27 -28.01 -7.53 -19.92
N HIS A 28 -27.97 -8.69 -20.59
CA HIS A 28 -28.24 -9.99 -19.97
C HIS A 28 -26.99 -10.78 -19.59
N LEU A 29 -25.79 -10.33 -19.98
CA LEU A 29 -24.54 -10.98 -19.66
C LEU A 29 -23.90 -10.40 -18.40
N TYR A 30 -23.63 -11.25 -17.41
CA TYR A 30 -23.03 -10.88 -16.12
C TYR A 30 -21.88 -11.82 -15.77
N ILE A 31 -20.90 -11.30 -15.04
CA ILE A 31 -19.72 -12.04 -14.54
C ILE A 31 -19.79 -12.03 -13.01
N ALA A 32 -19.79 -13.21 -12.40
CA ALA A 32 -19.71 -13.34 -10.95
C ALA A 32 -18.37 -12.82 -10.41
N GLN A 33 -18.41 -12.15 -9.25
CA GLN A 33 -17.25 -11.63 -8.54
C GLN A 33 -17.08 -12.37 -7.20
N PRO A 34 -16.54 -13.61 -7.22
CA PRO A 34 -16.28 -14.35 -5.99
C PRO A 34 -15.24 -13.63 -5.11
N PRO A 35 -15.23 -13.87 -3.79
CA PRO A 35 -14.26 -13.26 -2.90
C PRO A 35 -12.82 -13.73 -3.17
N LEU A 36 -11.86 -12.84 -3.02
CA LEU A 36 -10.43 -13.16 -3.15
C LEU A 36 -9.83 -13.65 -1.83
N TYR A 37 -10.34 -13.18 -0.69
CA TYR A 37 -9.83 -13.55 0.63
C TYR A 37 -10.94 -14.00 1.58
N LYS A 38 -10.55 -14.87 2.51
CA LYS A 38 -11.27 -15.19 3.73
C LYS A 38 -10.42 -14.73 4.91
N ALA A 39 -10.94 -13.82 5.71
CA ALA A 39 -10.28 -13.30 6.91
C ALA A 39 -11.01 -13.82 8.15
N ALA A 40 -10.30 -14.51 9.05
CA ALA A 40 -10.85 -15.13 10.25
C ALA A 40 -10.16 -14.62 11.52
N ARG A 41 -10.95 -14.19 12.51
CA ARG A 41 -10.50 -13.77 13.84
C ARG A 41 -11.36 -14.44 14.91
N GLY A 42 -10.79 -15.43 15.59
CA GLY A 42 -11.51 -16.24 16.56
C GLY A 42 -12.64 -17.02 15.88
N ARG A 43 -13.90 -16.72 16.24
CA ARG A 43 -15.11 -17.33 15.63
C ARG A 43 -15.72 -16.51 14.50
N SER A 44 -15.23 -15.29 14.27
CA SER A 44 -15.73 -14.42 13.21
C SER A 44 -14.97 -14.69 11.92
N GLU A 45 -15.69 -14.87 10.83
CA GLU A 45 -15.14 -15.02 9.48
C GLU A 45 -15.77 -13.97 8.57
N VAL A 46 -14.96 -13.38 7.70
CA VAL A 46 -15.39 -12.35 6.74
C VAL A 46 -14.78 -12.65 5.38
N TYR A 47 -15.60 -12.56 4.34
CA TYR A 47 -15.18 -12.70 2.95
C TYR A 47 -14.89 -11.34 2.34
N LEU A 48 -13.74 -11.21 1.69
CA LEU A 48 -13.25 -9.94 1.14
C LEU A 48 -13.01 -10.10 -0.36
N LYS A 49 -13.58 -9.18 -1.15
CA LYS A 49 -13.62 -9.29 -2.62
C LYS A 49 -12.27 -9.10 -3.30
N ASP A 50 -11.44 -8.20 -2.79
CA ASP A 50 -10.20 -7.75 -3.43
C ASP A 50 -9.17 -7.27 -2.39
N ASP A 51 -7.98 -6.89 -2.86
CA ASP A 51 -6.89 -6.36 -2.03
C ASP A 51 -7.29 -5.07 -1.30
N ALA A 52 -8.09 -4.21 -1.95
CA ALA A 52 -8.54 -2.96 -1.36
C ALA A 52 -9.45 -3.22 -0.14
N ALA A 53 -10.40 -4.14 -0.27
CA ALA A 53 -11.27 -4.55 0.83
C ALA A 53 -10.47 -5.18 1.99
N LEU A 54 -9.43 -5.96 1.69
CA LEU A 54 -8.53 -6.48 2.73
C LEU A 54 -7.77 -5.35 3.44
N ASP A 55 -7.17 -4.43 2.69
CA ASP A 55 -6.47 -3.28 3.27
C ASP A 55 -7.41 -2.42 4.14
N ASP A 56 -8.64 -2.19 3.72
CA ASP A 56 -9.68 -1.48 4.49
C ASP A 56 -10.04 -2.21 5.77
N TYR A 57 -10.31 -3.51 5.67
CA TYR A 57 -10.62 -4.34 6.83
C TYR A 57 -9.48 -4.34 7.88
N LEU A 58 -8.22 -4.40 7.43
CA LEU A 58 -7.06 -4.32 8.31
C LEU A 58 -6.93 -2.95 8.97
N VAL A 59 -7.17 -1.87 8.23
CA VAL A 59 -7.11 -0.51 8.78
C VAL A 59 -8.20 -0.27 9.81
N ASP A 60 -9.44 -0.66 9.53
CA ASP A 60 -10.55 -0.49 10.46
C ASP A 60 -10.33 -1.29 11.75
N ALA A 61 -9.83 -2.53 11.62
CA ALA A 61 -9.42 -3.34 12.75
C ALA A 61 -8.30 -2.68 13.58
N GLY A 62 -7.32 -2.05 12.91
CA GLY A 62 -6.23 -1.34 13.57
C GLY A 62 -6.73 -0.09 14.32
N ILE A 63 -7.56 0.74 13.67
CA ILE A 63 -8.14 1.96 14.25
C ILE A 63 -8.98 1.65 15.49
N ALA A 64 -9.72 0.54 15.49
CA ALA A 64 -10.52 0.11 16.63
C ALA A 64 -9.65 -0.34 17.82
N ALA A 65 -8.42 -0.79 17.57
CA ALA A 65 -7.56 -1.40 18.58
C ALA A 65 -6.55 -0.43 19.21
N VAL A 66 -6.16 0.65 18.53
CA VAL A 66 -5.10 1.58 19.00
C VAL A 66 -5.46 3.05 18.84
N ALA A 67 -4.85 3.89 19.68
CA ALA A 67 -4.81 5.34 19.56
C ALA A 67 -3.38 5.77 19.23
N LEU A 68 -3.25 6.91 18.55
CA LEU A 68 -1.97 7.58 18.35
C LEU A 68 -1.81 8.65 19.44
N GLU A 69 -0.80 8.51 20.30
CA GLU A 69 -0.41 9.55 21.25
C GLU A 69 0.75 10.36 20.69
N THR A 70 0.57 11.67 20.64
CA THR A 70 1.60 12.65 20.25
C THR A 70 1.72 13.72 21.33
N SER A 71 2.73 14.58 21.24
CA SER A 71 2.83 15.78 22.09
C SER A 71 1.61 16.71 21.97
N GLY A 72 0.98 16.74 20.79
CA GLY A 72 -0.24 17.51 20.50
C GLY A 72 -1.55 16.86 20.96
N GLY A 73 -1.49 15.69 21.61
CA GLY A 73 -2.65 14.97 22.14
C GLY A 73 -2.84 13.57 21.55
N THR A 74 -3.94 12.93 21.96
CA THR A 74 -4.31 11.56 21.57
C THR A 74 -5.36 11.57 20.48
N ARG A 75 -5.10 10.88 19.37
CA ARG A 75 -6.04 10.68 18.25
C ARG A 75 -6.55 9.25 18.22
N SER A 76 -7.87 9.07 18.07
CA SER A 76 -8.50 7.76 17.97
C SER A 76 -9.75 7.81 17.08
N GLY A 77 -10.25 6.64 16.68
CA GLY A 77 -11.47 6.52 15.88
C GLY A 77 -11.41 7.34 14.59
N ALA A 78 -12.41 8.21 14.38
CA ALA A 78 -12.55 9.00 13.15
C ALA A 78 -11.37 9.95 12.89
N ASP A 79 -10.80 10.56 13.94
CA ASP A 79 -9.66 11.47 13.78
C ASP A 79 -8.39 10.73 13.36
N LEU A 80 -8.15 9.55 13.96
CA LEU A 80 -7.07 8.67 13.52
C LEU A 80 -7.28 8.17 12.07
N LYS A 81 -8.53 7.89 11.68
CA LYS A 81 -8.87 7.48 10.32
C LYS A 81 -8.47 8.54 9.28
N LEU A 82 -8.73 9.82 9.54
CA LEU A 82 -8.33 10.90 8.63
C LEU A 82 -6.81 10.92 8.39
N LEU A 83 -6.02 10.71 9.44
CA LEU A 83 -4.56 10.68 9.35
C LEU A 83 -4.07 9.43 8.59
N ILE A 84 -4.73 8.28 8.76
CA ILE A 84 -4.42 7.05 8.01
C ILE A 84 -4.79 7.18 6.53
N ASP A 85 -5.92 7.79 6.21
CA ASP A 85 -6.33 8.04 4.82
C ASP A 85 -5.36 9.00 4.14
N HIS A 86 -4.83 9.99 4.87
CA HIS A 86 -3.70 10.82 4.43
C HIS A 86 -2.42 10.01 4.20
N ALA A 87 -2.05 9.13 5.12
CA ALA A 87 -0.89 8.24 4.97
C ALA A 87 -1.03 7.29 3.76
N ARG A 88 -2.23 6.78 3.48
CA ARG A 88 -2.52 5.96 2.29
C ARG A 88 -2.35 6.74 0.99
N ARG A 89 -2.86 7.98 0.93
CA ARG A 89 -2.62 8.89 -0.21
C ARG A 89 -1.13 9.16 -0.41
N THR A 90 -0.40 9.34 0.68
CA THR A 90 1.06 9.51 0.67
C THR A 90 1.76 8.27 0.09
N ARG A 91 1.43 7.07 0.59
CA ARG A 91 1.96 5.79 0.07
C ARG A 91 1.68 5.60 -1.43
N SER A 92 0.51 6.02 -1.90
CA SER A 92 0.17 5.97 -3.32
C SER A 92 1.03 6.91 -4.17
N LEU A 93 1.30 8.13 -3.71
CA LEU A 93 2.22 9.05 -4.40
C LEU A 93 3.67 8.57 -4.37
N MET A 94 4.10 7.95 -3.28
CA MET A 94 5.43 7.38 -3.14
C MET A 94 5.74 6.29 -4.17
N ARG A 95 4.72 5.64 -4.78
CA ARG A 95 4.92 4.67 -5.87
C ARG A 95 5.54 5.28 -7.13
N TYR A 96 5.39 6.58 -7.33
CA TYR A 96 5.96 7.31 -8.48
C TYR A 96 7.36 7.88 -8.20
N VAL A 97 7.82 7.79 -6.95
CA VAL A 97 9.17 8.19 -6.58
C VAL A 97 10.17 7.16 -7.15
N PRO A 98 11.25 7.58 -7.83
CA PRO A 98 12.25 6.66 -8.35
C PRO A 98 12.77 5.69 -7.30
N LYS A 99 12.74 4.38 -7.61
CA LYS A 99 13.12 3.29 -6.68
C LYS A 99 14.55 3.37 -6.14
N LYS A 100 15.42 4.16 -6.77
CA LYS A 100 16.80 4.39 -6.33
C LYS A 100 16.89 5.26 -5.06
N TYR A 101 15.85 6.03 -4.76
CA TYR A 101 15.82 6.84 -3.55
C TYR A 101 15.31 6.02 -2.37
N ASP A 102 15.87 6.29 -1.20
CA ASP A 102 15.34 5.75 0.04
C ASP A 102 13.99 6.44 0.37
N PRO A 103 12.88 5.69 0.47
CA PRO A 103 11.57 6.26 0.77
C PRO A 103 11.54 7.04 2.09
N ALA A 104 12.30 6.61 3.10
CA ALA A 104 12.34 7.28 4.40
C ALA A 104 12.98 8.66 4.32
N ILE A 105 14.04 8.80 3.51
CA ILE A 105 14.68 10.09 3.24
C ILE A 105 13.71 11.02 2.51
N ILE A 106 13.02 10.53 1.49
CA ILE A 106 12.08 11.35 0.71
C ILE A 106 10.90 11.83 1.56
N GLU A 107 10.32 10.97 2.39
CA GLU A 107 9.28 11.37 3.34
C GLU A 107 9.79 12.39 4.36
N GLY A 108 11.00 12.20 4.91
CA GLY A 108 11.63 13.15 5.81
C GLY A 108 11.85 14.53 5.17
N LEU A 109 12.37 14.55 3.93
CA LEU A 109 12.53 15.78 3.15
C LEU A 109 11.19 16.48 2.90
N ALA A 110 10.13 15.71 2.64
CA ALA A 110 8.79 16.27 2.43
C ALA A 110 8.22 16.89 3.72
N LEU A 111 8.35 16.19 4.85
CA LEU A 111 7.89 16.65 6.17
C LEU A 111 8.59 17.94 6.60
N ILE A 112 9.89 18.04 6.37
CA ILE A 112 10.72 19.19 6.77
C ILE A 112 10.58 20.36 5.79
N GLY A 113 9.92 20.15 4.64
CA GLY A 113 9.73 21.16 3.61
C GLY A 113 10.93 21.33 2.68
N ALA A 114 11.90 20.41 2.70
CA ALA A 114 13.02 20.43 1.77
C ALA A 114 12.62 20.11 0.32
N LEU A 115 11.42 19.56 0.09
CA LEU A 115 10.83 19.37 -1.24
C LEU A 115 9.98 20.55 -1.72
N ASP A 116 9.90 21.65 -0.96
CA ASP A 116 9.10 22.81 -1.35
C ASP A 116 9.67 23.48 -2.62
N PRO A 117 8.92 23.49 -3.75
CA PRO A 117 9.35 24.15 -4.97
C PRO A 117 9.44 25.67 -4.84
N ALA A 118 8.69 26.28 -3.92
CA ALA A 118 8.60 27.72 -3.72
C ALA A 118 9.56 28.23 -2.62
N ALA A 119 10.26 27.33 -1.93
CA ALA A 119 11.21 27.71 -0.88
C ALA A 119 12.32 28.61 -1.41
N SER A 120 12.56 29.73 -0.71
CA SER A 120 13.73 30.58 -0.97
C SER A 120 15.04 29.80 -0.71
N PRO A 121 16.17 30.22 -1.31
CA PRO A 121 17.46 29.57 -1.04
C PRO A 121 17.80 29.49 0.46
N GLU A 122 17.45 30.52 1.23
CA GLU A 122 17.63 30.52 2.69
C GLU A 122 16.71 29.52 3.39
N ALA A 123 15.43 29.45 3.00
CA ALA A 123 14.48 28.48 3.55
C ALA A 123 14.92 27.04 3.24
N ARG A 124 15.42 26.81 2.02
CA ARG A 124 15.97 25.52 1.60
C ARG A 124 17.22 25.14 2.39
N ALA A 125 18.15 26.07 2.59
CA ALA A 125 19.33 25.85 3.42
C ALA A 125 18.97 25.49 4.88
N ARG A 126 17.96 26.16 5.45
CA ARG A 126 17.42 25.80 6.77
C ARG A 126 16.78 24.41 6.78
N ALA A 127 15.95 24.08 5.78
CA ALA A 127 15.31 22.77 5.67
C ALA A 127 16.34 21.64 5.54
N ILE A 128 17.44 21.86 4.84
CA ILE A 128 18.57 20.92 4.74
C ILE A 128 19.21 20.68 6.11
N GLY A 129 19.50 21.74 6.87
CA GLY A 129 20.04 21.62 8.23
C GLY A 129 19.10 20.83 9.16
N LEU A 130 17.82 21.18 9.14
CA LEU A 130 16.78 20.46 9.89
C LEU A 130 16.65 18.99 9.47
N THR A 131 16.85 18.69 8.18
CA THR A 131 16.86 17.30 7.67
C THR A 131 18.02 16.50 8.24
N ALA A 132 19.22 17.08 8.29
CA ALA A 132 20.36 16.43 8.93
C ALA A 132 20.09 16.15 10.43
N GLU A 133 19.56 17.14 11.16
CA GLU A 133 19.20 16.97 12.58
C GLU A 133 18.15 15.87 12.79
N TRP A 134 17.13 15.83 11.94
CA TRP A 134 16.09 14.81 11.98
C TRP A 134 16.64 13.40 11.73
N LEU A 135 17.49 13.23 10.70
CA LEU A 135 18.14 11.94 10.40
C LEU A 135 19.04 11.45 11.55
N ASN A 136 19.81 12.36 12.16
CA ASN A 136 20.65 12.01 13.31
C ASN A 136 19.83 11.67 14.57
N ARG A 137 18.63 12.23 14.74
CA ARG A 137 17.73 11.82 15.84
C ARG A 137 17.11 10.45 15.61
N ALA A 138 16.86 10.08 14.35
CA ALA A 138 16.29 8.78 13.99
C ALA A 138 17.31 7.63 14.09
N ASP A 139 18.59 7.89 13.87
CA ASP A 139 19.67 6.90 13.91
C ASP A 139 20.83 7.38 14.79
N LEU A 140 20.88 6.91 16.04
CA LEU A 140 21.90 7.29 17.02
C LEU A 140 23.27 6.64 16.78
N GLU A 141 23.34 5.59 15.94
CA GLU A 141 24.59 4.88 15.65
C GLU A 141 25.32 5.43 14.42
N ALA A 142 24.58 6.08 13.52
CA ALA A 142 25.14 6.71 12.33
C ALA A 142 25.28 8.23 12.50
N ARG A 143 26.17 8.82 11.72
CA ARG A 143 26.25 10.28 11.55
C ARG A 143 25.75 10.65 10.18
N TRP A 144 24.73 11.50 10.14
CA TRP A 144 24.16 12.01 8.91
C TRP A 144 24.63 13.44 8.64
N SER A 145 25.06 13.72 7.41
CA SER A 145 25.26 15.08 6.90
C SER A 145 24.45 15.26 5.63
N VAL A 146 23.94 16.48 5.43
CA VAL A 146 23.18 16.84 4.22
C VAL A 146 23.75 18.14 3.67
N SER A 147 24.04 18.16 2.37
CA SER A 147 24.54 19.32 1.64
C SER A 147 23.80 19.49 0.32
N VAL A 148 23.91 20.69 -0.26
CA VAL A 148 23.46 20.94 -1.64
C VAL A 148 24.52 20.37 -2.57
N ALA A 149 24.11 19.52 -3.51
CA ALA A 149 24.99 19.00 -4.54
C ALA A 149 25.34 20.10 -5.57
N GLU A 150 26.49 20.01 -6.24
CA GLU A 150 26.94 21.00 -7.23
C GLU A 150 25.90 21.24 -8.35
N GLU A 151 25.14 20.20 -8.71
CA GLU A 151 24.09 20.23 -9.74
C GLU A 151 22.71 20.71 -9.21
N GLY A 152 22.64 21.23 -7.97
CA GLY A 152 21.41 21.79 -7.39
C GLY A 152 20.46 20.76 -6.73
N GLY A 153 20.90 19.52 -6.58
CA GLY A 153 20.23 18.46 -5.82
C GLY A 153 20.61 18.43 -4.34
N TYR A 154 20.25 17.35 -3.65
CA TYR A 154 20.69 17.08 -2.28
C TYR A 154 21.62 15.89 -2.22
N HIS A 155 22.72 16.06 -1.49
CA HIS A 155 23.65 14.99 -1.17
C HIS A 155 23.57 14.69 0.32
N LEU A 156 23.07 13.50 0.67
CA LEU A 156 23.05 13.00 2.03
C LEU A 156 24.15 11.95 2.19
N GLN A 157 24.92 12.05 3.27
CA GLN A 157 25.93 11.07 3.64
C GLN A 157 25.58 10.46 4.98
N ARG A 158 25.63 9.14 5.07
CA ARG A 158 25.48 8.39 6.31
C ARG A 158 26.79 7.69 6.61
N ILE A 159 27.41 8.03 7.75
CA ILE A 159 28.62 7.37 8.22
C ILE A 159 28.23 6.41 9.34
N TRP A 160 28.37 5.11 9.09
CA TRP A 160 28.12 4.07 10.09
C TRP A 160 29.30 3.09 10.13
N ARG A 161 29.89 2.91 11.32
CA ARG A 161 31.05 2.03 11.56
C ARG A 161 32.20 2.20 10.55
N GLY A 162 32.45 3.43 10.09
CA GLY A 162 33.52 3.77 9.15
C GLY A 162 33.16 3.59 7.66
N VAL A 163 31.96 3.08 7.34
CA VAL A 163 31.42 3.03 5.98
C VAL A 163 30.63 4.30 5.73
N THR A 164 30.82 4.93 4.56
CA THR A 164 30.06 6.12 4.14
C THR A 164 29.12 5.74 3.01
N ASP A 165 27.82 5.76 3.28
CA ASP A 165 26.78 5.61 2.27
C ASP A 165 26.42 6.98 1.70
N HIS A 166 26.22 7.04 0.39
CA HIS A 166 25.89 8.26 -0.34
C HIS A 166 24.47 8.14 -0.92
N HIS A 167 23.59 9.08 -0.56
CA HIS A 167 22.26 9.20 -1.13
C HIS A 167 22.18 10.51 -1.90
N MET A 168 21.97 10.42 -3.21
CA MET A 168 21.87 11.59 -4.09
C MET A 168 20.43 11.76 -4.56
N ILE A 169 19.87 12.95 -4.32
CA ILE A 169 18.55 13.35 -4.83
C ILE A 169 18.78 14.43 -5.89
N GLU A 170 18.51 14.10 -7.15
CA GLU A 170 18.79 15.01 -8.26
C GLU A 170 17.83 16.20 -8.31
N ALA A 171 18.33 17.33 -8.82
CA ALA A 171 17.55 18.55 -9.00
C ALA A 171 16.31 18.33 -9.89
N SER A 172 16.40 17.43 -10.87
CA SER A 172 15.29 17.09 -11.76
C SER A 172 14.11 16.48 -11.00
N PHE A 173 14.37 15.65 -9.99
CA PHE A 173 13.32 15.13 -9.10
C PHE A 173 12.78 16.23 -8.19
N LEU A 174 13.63 17.05 -7.58
CA LEU A 174 13.19 18.16 -6.72
C LEU A 174 12.26 19.16 -7.47
N GLN A 175 12.45 19.32 -8.77
CA GLN A 175 11.63 20.19 -9.62
C GLN A 175 10.40 19.49 -10.22
N SER A 176 10.28 18.16 -10.07
CA SER A 176 9.26 17.35 -10.71
C SER A 176 7.87 17.59 -10.12
N GLN A 177 6.82 17.21 -10.86
CA GLN A 177 5.44 17.32 -10.38
C GLN A 177 5.18 16.38 -9.20
N GLU A 178 5.86 15.24 -9.15
CA GLU A 178 5.76 14.23 -8.10
C GLU A 178 6.26 14.79 -6.77
N ALA A 179 7.44 15.41 -6.74
CA ALA A 179 7.98 16.03 -5.53
C ALA A 179 7.08 17.16 -5.01
N ARG A 180 6.53 17.99 -5.92
CA ARG A 180 5.59 19.07 -5.56
C ARG A 180 4.30 18.53 -4.95
N ARG A 181 3.70 17.52 -5.58
CA ARG A 181 2.47 16.88 -5.09
C ARG A 181 2.70 16.21 -3.75
N LEU A 182 3.83 15.52 -3.59
CA LEU A 182 4.21 14.87 -2.34
C LEU A 182 4.39 15.88 -1.21
N HIS A 183 5.13 16.96 -1.46
CA HIS A 183 5.31 18.04 -0.49
C HIS A 183 3.96 18.66 -0.10
N THR A 184 3.13 19.03 -1.08
CA THR A 184 1.82 19.65 -0.84
C THR A 184 0.93 18.75 0.01
N LEU A 185 0.87 17.46 -0.31
CA LEU A 185 0.07 16.50 0.45
C LEU A 185 0.62 16.36 1.87
N ILE A 186 1.92 16.09 2.05
CA ILE A 186 2.51 15.85 3.37
C ILE A 186 2.40 17.11 4.26
N ALA A 187 2.54 18.30 3.68
CA ALA A 187 2.40 19.57 4.38
C ALA A 187 1.04 19.75 5.07
N GLU A 188 -0.03 19.11 4.59
CA GLU A 188 -1.36 19.13 5.24
C GLU A 188 -1.32 18.57 6.68
N GLN A 189 -0.35 17.70 6.99
CA GLN A 189 -0.28 16.96 8.25
C GLN A 189 1.12 16.99 8.89
N THR A 190 2.02 17.89 8.48
CA THR A 190 3.37 17.97 9.04
C THR A 190 3.37 18.11 10.57
N ASP A 191 2.48 18.93 11.13
CA ASP A 191 2.36 19.13 12.58
C ASP A 191 2.02 17.82 13.33
N SER A 192 1.29 16.91 12.68
CA SER A 192 0.93 15.60 13.23
C SER A 192 2.14 14.66 13.39
N TYR A 193 3.27 14.97 12.72
CA TYR A 193 4.50 14.19 12.72
C TYR A 193 5.72 15.00 13.22
N ALA A 194 5.50 16.19 13.79
CA ALA A 194 6.58 17.05 14.28
C ALA A 194 7.38 16.39 15.43
N ASP A 195 6.67 15.66 16.28
CA ASP A 195 7.24 14.85 17.35
C ASP A 195 6.99 13.36 17.10
N VAL A 196 7.83 12.52 17.72
CA VAL A 196 7.66 11.08 17.62
C VAL A 196 6.43 10.64 18.42
N GLY A 197 5.39 10.24 17.70
CA GLY A 197 4.19 9.66 18.25
C GLY A 197 4.36 8.19 18.63
N ARG A 198 3.37 7.66 19.35
CA ARG A 198 3.32 6.25 19.72
C ARG A 198 1.93 5.66 19.55
N LEU A 199 1.85 4.46 18.99
CA LEU A 199 0.61 3.68 18.96
C LEU A 199 0.42 2.95 20.29
N VAL A 200 -0.69 3.25 20.97
CA VAL A 200 -1.07 2.65 22.26
C VAL A 200 -2.40 1.91 22.14
N PRO A 201 -2.58 0.74 22.76
CA PRO A 201 -3.86 0.02 22.74
C PRO A 201 -5.01 0.80 23.40
N ILE A 202 -6.20 0.78 22.80
CA ILE A 202 -7.44 1.32 23.37
C ILE A 202 -8.19 0.18 24.06
N GLY A 203 -8.31 0.23 25.38
CA GLY A 203 -9.11 -0.73 26.18
C GLY A 203 -8.31 -1.51 27.23
N LYS A 204 -8.96 -1.90 28.34
CA LYS A 204 -8.38 -2.59 29.51
C LYS A 204 -7.66 -3.89 29.14
N SER A 205 -6.40 -3.78 28.77
CA SER A 205 -5.40 -4.81 29.04
C SER A 205 -4.35 -4.17 29.94
N ALA A 206 -4.66 -4.17 31.24
CA ALA A 206 -3.67 -3.92 32.27
C ALA A 206 -2.48 -4.87 32.06
N PRO A 207 -1.25 -4.44 32.32
CA PRO A 207 -0.08 -5.30 32.21
C PRO A 207 -0.20 -6.44 33.25
N GLU A 208 -0.31 -7.68 32.79
CA GLU A 208 0.00 -8.83 33.63
C GLU A 208 1.50 -8.80 33.98
N PRO A 209 1.87 -9.02 35.25
CA PRO A 209 3.25 -9.00 35.67
C PRO A 209 4.03 -10.15 35.03
N VAL A 210 5.27 -9.82 34.66
CA VAL A 210 6.24 -10.65 33.97
C VAL A 210 6.56 -11.89 34.82
N ALA A 211 6.37 -13.08 34.26
CA ALA A 211 7.02 -14.29 34.76
C ALA A 211 8.34 -14.45 34.00
N GLU A 212 9.44 -14.43 34.74
CA GLU A 212 10.81 -14.72 34.29
C GLU A 212 10.95 -16.22 33.95
N GLY A 213 11.64 -16.53 32.85
CA GLY A 213 12.17 -17.88 32.58
C GLY A 213 12.14 -18.28 31.11
N GLU A 214 13.33 -18.27 30.47
CA GLU A 214 13.89 -19.24 29.49
C GLU A 214 13.03 -19.63 28.25
N GLU A 215 13.49 -19.71 27.00
CA GLU A 215 14.80 -19.88 26.35
C GLU A 215 14.63 -19.55 24.83
N GLU A 216 15.75 -19.48 24.10
CA GLU A 216 15.96 -18.86 22.79
C GLU A 216 15.11 -19.33 21.59
N ALA A 217 14.52 -18.37 20.86
CA ALA A 217 14.30 -18.41 19.40
C ALA A 217 14.30 -16.96 18.85
N PRO A 218 14.93 -16.68 17.69
CA PRO A 218 15.13 -15.30 17.24
C PRO A 218 13.88 -14.74 16.55
N VAL A 219 13.74 -13.42 16.68
CA VAL A 219 12.80 -12.49 16.00
C VAL A 219 11.46 -12.22 16.70
N ALA A 220 11.55 -11.24 17.60
CA ALA A 220 10.62 -10.11 17.77
C ALA A 220 9.16 -10.42 18.16
N ASN A 221 8.94 -10.75 19.44
CA ASN A 221 7.65 -10.51 20.08
C ASN A 221 7.88 -9.99 21.50
N ASN A 222 8.14 -8.69 21.60
CA ASN A 222 7.93 -7.96 22.84
C ASN A 222 7.08 -6.74 22.51
N ARG A 223 6.15 -6.38 23.41
CA ARG A 223 5.27 -5.19 23.35
C ARG A 223 6.09 -3.91 23.10
N ARG A 224 6.56 -3.71 21.86
CA ARG A 224 7.15 -2.47 21.41
C ARG A 224 6.00 -1.62 20.94
N THR A 225 5.64 -0.66 21.78
CA THR A 225 5.00 0.57 21.36
C THR A 225 5.61 1.01 20.02
N THR A 226 4.82 0.95 18.94
CA THR A 226 5.31 1.35 17.62
C THR A 226 5.49 2.87 17.64
N MET A 227 6.73 3.31 17.46
CA MET A 227 7.07 4.72 17.31
C MET A 227 6.66 5.17 15.90
N VAL A 228 6.06 6.35 15.82
CA VAL A 228 5.52 6.91 14.58
C VAL A 228 6.08 8.31 14.41
N SER A 229 6.96 8.47 13.44
CA SER A 229 7.55 9.75 13.05
C SER A 229 7.19 10.17 11.63
N ARG A 230 6.56 9.26 10.86
CA ARG A 230 6.25 9.45 9.44
C ARG A 230 4.93 8.78 9.04
N PRO A 231 4.30 9.21 7.93
CA PRO A 231 3.07 8.60 7.44
C PRO A 231 3.19 7.09 7.14
N SER A 232 4.30 6.63 6.56
CA SER A 232 4.53 5.20 6.29
C SER A 232 4.53 4.37 7.56
N GLU A 233 5.27 4.81 8.59
CA GLU A 233 5.34 4.14 9.89
C GLU A 233 3.97 4.04 10.57
N LEU A 234 3.15 5.10 10.47
CA LEU A 234 1.78 5.07 10.98
C LEU A 234 0.96 3.99 10.29
N LEU A 235 0.95 3.98 8.95
CA LEU A 235 0.15 3.06 8.16
C LEU A 235 0.60 1.60 8.38
N ASP A 236 1.91 1.36 8.38
CA ASP A 236 2.47 0.03 8.61
C ASP A 236 2.19 -0.46 10.04
N GLY A 237 2.29 0.42 11.04
CA GLY A 237 1.92 0.14 12.42
C GLY A 237 0.45 -0.25 12.56
N ILE A 238 -0.44 0.50 11.93
CA ILE A 238 -1.89 0.22 11.94
C ILE A 238 -2.20 -1.10 11.24
N LEU A 239 -1.60 -1.36 10.07
CA LEU A 239 -1.78 -2.63 9.34
C LEU A 239 -1.23 -3.82 10.14
N ALA A 240 -0.10 -3.66 10.82
CA ALA A 240 0.47 -4.71 11.67
C ALA A 240 -0.44 -5.04 12.86
N VAL A 241 -1.01 -4.02 13.51
CA VAL A 241 -2.02 -4.20 14.57
C VAL A 241 -3.26 -4.88 14.00
N GLY A 242 -3.75 -4.42 12.85
CA GLY A 242 -4.92 -4.98 12.16
C GLY A 242 -4.75 -6.45 11.78
N ARG A 243 -3.54 -6.88 11.41
CA ARG A 243 -3.21 -8.28 11.10
C ARG A 243 -3.05 -9.15 12.34
N LYS A 244 -2.81 -8.58 13.53
CA LYS A 244 -2.56 -9.36 14.74
C LYS A 244 -3.77 -10.24 15.08
N GLY A 245 -3.54 -11.55 15.23
CA GLY A 245 -4.59 -12.54 15.50
C GLY A 245 -5.59 -12.74 14.36
N LEU A 246 -5.26 -12.31 13.14
CA LEU A 246 -6.06 -12.53 11.94
C LEU A 246 -5.42 -13.64 11.10
N SER A 247 -6.19 -14.67 10.77
CA SER A 247 -5.82 -15.64 9.74
C SER A 247 -6.41 -15.18 8.41
N VAL A 248 -5.59 -15.02 7.38
CA VAL A 248 -6.03 -14.63 6.03
C VAL A 248 -5.70 -15.76 5.07
N SER A 249 -6.73 -16.28 4.40
CA SER A 249 -6.59 -17.28 3.33
C SER A 249 -6.99 -16.64 2.01
N ARG A 250 -6.19 -16.84 0.96
CA ARG A 250 -6.45 -16.35 -0.39
C ARG A 250 -7.03 -17.46 -1.25
N TYR A 251 -8.14 -17.21 -1.93
CA TYR A 251 -8.73 -18.13 -2.89
C TYR A 251 -8.06 -17.98 -4.26
N LYS A 252 -7.46 -19.06 -4.78
CA LYS A 252 -6.88 -19.07 -6.14
C LYS A 252 -7.90 -19.52 -7.19
N GLY A 253 -8.84 -20.38 -6.79
CA GLY A 253 -9.90 -20.89 -7.66
C GLY A 253 -11.19 -21.20 -6.91
N LEU A 254 -12.29 -21.30 -7.65
CA LEU A 254 -13.60 -21.61 -7.08
C LEU A 254 -13.65 -22.99 -6.40
N GLY A 255 -12.82 -23.93 -6.84
CA GLY A 255 -12.74 -25.28 -6.28
C GLY A 255 -12.11 -25.38 -4.89
N GLU A 256 -11.53 -24.28 -4.39
CA GLU A 256 -11.02 -24.20 -3.00
C GLU A 256 -12.14 -23.90 -1.99
N MET A 257 -13.34 -23.58 -2.48
CA MET A 257 -14.50 -23.28 -1.66
C MET A 257 -15.40 -24.51 -1.53
N ASN A 258 -15.92 -24.75 -0.33
CA ASN A 258 -16.97 -25.75 -0.13
C ASN A 258 -18.29 -25.27 -0.76
N ALA A 259 -19.23 -26.18 -1.04
CA ALA A 259 -20.49 -25.87 -1.71
C ALA A 259 -21.31 -24.77 -0.98
N GLU A 260 -21.38 -24.81 0.35
CA GLU A 260 -22.06 -23.80 1.16
C GLU A 260 -21.39 -22.43 1.02
N GLN A 261 -20.05 -22.38 1.08
CA GLN A 261 -19.29 -21.14 0.92
C GLN A 261 -19.50 -20.54 -0.46
N LEU A 262 -19.43 -21.36 -1.51
CA LEU A 262 -19.65 -20.90 -2.88
C LEU A 262 -21.05 -20.33 -3.08
N TRP A 263 -22.05 -20.97 -2.47
CA TRP A 263 -23.43 -20.48 -2.48
C TRP A 263 -23.54 -19.12 -1.79
N GLU A 264 -23.15 -19.04 -0.53
CA GLU A 264 -23.27 -17.85 0.31
C GLU A 264 -22.51 -16.64 -0.27
N THR A 265 -21.33 -16.86 -0.85
CA THR A 265 -20.50 -15.74 -1.32
C THR A 265 -20.76 -15.33 -2.76
N THR A 266 -21.19 -16.27 -3.62
CA THR A 266 -21.12 -16.08 -5.09
C THR A 266 -22.47 -16.25 -5.78
N LEU A 267 -23.38 -17.07 -5.25
CA LEU A 267 -24.63 -17.43 -5.93
C LEU A 267 -25.88 -16.86 -5.26
N ASP A 268 -25.83 -16.66 -3.95
CA ASP A 268 -26.91 -16.10 -3.14
C ASP A 268 -27.34 -14.72 -3.69
N PRO A 269 -28.60 -14.55 -4.15
CA PRO A 269 -29.09 -13.28 -4.68
C PRO A 269 -28.92 -12.07 -3.78
N ASP A 270 -28.94 -12.27 -2.46
CA ASP A 270 -28.86 -11.18 -1.48
C ASP A 270 -27.40 -10.73 -1.22
N ASN A 271 -26.43 -11.64 -1.43
CA ASN A 271 -25.02 -11.41 -1.12
C ASN A 271 -24.09 -11.34 -2.35
N ARG A 272 -24.53 -11.87 -3.50
CA ARG A 272 -23.68 -11.96 -4.69
C ARG A 272 -23.35 -10.60 -5.29
N SER A 273 -22.11 -10.48 -5.74
CA SER A 273 -21.65 -9.37 -6.57
C SER A 273 -21.53 -9.80 -8.02
N LEU A 274 -22.24 -9.12 -8.92
CA LEU A 274 -22.23 -9.38 -10.36
C LEU A 274 -21.74 -8.16 -11.11
N LEU A 275 -20.84 -8.35 -12.06
CA LEU A 275 -20.40 -7.32 -13.00
C LEU A 275 -21.16 -7.50 -14.32
N ARG A 276 -21.97 -6.51 -14.71
CA ARG A 276 -22.65 -6.51 -16.02
C ARG A 276 -21.62 -6.24 -17.12
N VAL A 277 -21.66 -7.02 -18.19
CA VAL A 277 -20.79 -6.82 -19.35
C VAL A 277 -21.39 -5.76 -20.28
N GLU A 278 -20.56 -4.79 -20.65
CA GLU A 278 -20.92 -3.76 -21.63
C GLU A 278 -20.26 -4.05 -23.00
N VAL A 279 -20.82 -3.47 -24.08
CA VAL A 279 -20.32 -3.70 -25.46
C VAL A 279 -18.84 -3.32 -25.57
N THR A 280 -18.45 -2.18 -24.99
CA THR A 280 -17.05 -1.70 -24.96
C THR A 280 -16.09 -2.70 -24.30
N GLN A 281 -16.55 -3.43 -23.28
CA GLN A 281 -15.73 -4.45 -22.60
C GLN A 281 -15.62 -5.73 -23.44
N ALA A 282 -16.68 -6.05 -24.19
CA ALA A 282 -16.69 -7.20 -25.09
C ALA A 282 -15.80 -6.97 -26.32
N ASP A 283 -15.79 -5.74 -26.85
CA ASP A 283 -14.87 -5.29 -27.91
C ASP A 283 -13.40 -5.48 -27.48
N LEU A 284 -13.05 -4.96 -26.30
CA LEU A 284 -11.70 -5.09 -25.73
C LEU A 284 -11.29 -6.56 -25.54
N ALA A 285 -12.21 -7.42 -25.12
CA ALA A 285 -11.95 -8.85 -25.00
C ALA A 285 -11.63 -9.50 -26.36
N ASP A 286 -12.29 -9.07 -27.43
CA ASP A 286 -12.03 -9.53 -28.80
C ASP A 286 -10.65 -9.10 -29.31
N GLU A 287 -10.26 -7.85 -29.04
CA GLU A 287 -8.93 -7.33 -29.35
C GLU A 287 -7.84 -8.11 -28.63
N ILE A 288 -7.99 -8.31 -27.31
CA ILE A 288 -7.05 -9.10 -26.50
C ILE A 288 -6.96 -10.54 -27.02
N PHE A 289 -8.10 -11.16 -27.34
CA PHE A 289 -8.13 -12.51 -27.91
C PHE A 289 -7.38 -12.58 -29.24
N THR A 290 -7.61 -11.62 -30.13
CA THR A 290 -6.96 -11.55 -31.44
C THR A 290 -5.46 -11.30 -31.33
N ALA A 291 -5.02 -10.45 -30.38
CA ALA A 291 -3.61 -10.23 -30.10
C ALA A 291 -2.91 -11.48 -29.53
N LEU A 292 -3.58 -12.23 -28.65
CA LEU A 292 -3.01 -13.41 -28.00
C LEU A 292 -3.05 -14.66 -28.88
N MET A 293 -4.13 -14.86 -29.65
CA MET A 293 -4.39 -16.08 -30.41
C MET A 293 -4.32 -15.90 -31.93
N GLY A 294 -4.06 -14.68 -32.42
CA GLY A 294 -3.84 -14.41 -33.83
C GLY A 294 -2.50 -14.95 -34.34
N ASP A 295 -2.38 -15.01 -35.67
CA ASP A 295 -1.21 -15.57 -36.36
C ASP A 295 0.04 -14.66 -36.28
N VAL A 296 -0.12 -13.41 -35.83
CA VAL A 296 0.94 -12.40 -35.76
C VAL A 296 1.65 -12.48 -34.41
N VAL A 297 2.97 -12.74 -34.43
CA VAL A 297 3.78 -13.01 -33.23
C VAL A 297 4.13 -11.75 -32.45
N GLU A 298 4.40 -10.64 -33.14
CA GLU A 298 4.82 -9.36 -32.54
C GLU A 298 3.82 -8.80 -31.51
N PRO A 299 2.51 -8.67 -31.79
CA PRO A 299 1.52 -8.18 -30.82
C PRO A 299 1.42 -9.06 -29.57
N ARG A 300 1.51 -10.38 -29.75
CA ARG A 300 1.52 -11.34 -28.64
C ARG A 300 2.73 -11.12 -27.72
N ARG A 301 3.91 -10.89 -28.32
CA ARG A 301 5.17 -10.69 -27.59
C ARG A 301 5.13 -9.39 -26.77
N GLU A 302 4.67 -8.29 -27.37
CA GLU A 302 4.53 -7.00 -26.68
C GLU A 302 3.55 -7.10 -25.51
N TYR A 303 2.37 -7.70 -25.72
CA TYR A 303 1.39 -7.89 -24.67
C TYR A 303 1.93 -8.71 -23.49
N ILE A 304 2.67 -9.79 -23.75
CA ILE A 304 3.29 -10.61 -22.70
C ILE A 304 4.36 -9.81 -21.95
N GLN A 305 5.19 -9.02 -22.65
CA GLN A 305 6.26 -8.23 -22.01
C GLN A 305 5.71 -7.12 -21.10
N GLU A 306 4.66 -6.42 -21.56
CA GLU A 306 4.02 -5.36 -20.77
C GLU A 306 3.29 -5.90 -19.54
N ASN A 307 2.63 -7.07 -19.67
CA ASN A 307 1.82 -7.65 -18.59
C ASN A 307 2.59 -8.62 -17.69
N ALA A 308 3.78 -9.09 -18.08
CA ALA A 308 4.61 -9.99 -17.26
C ALA A 308 5.02 -9.37 -15.92
N LEU A 309 5.17 -8.04 -15.85
CA LEU A 309 5.46 -7.32 -14.61
C LEU A 309 4.28 -7.37 -13.60
N ASN A 310 3.05 -7.53 -14.07
CA ASN A 310 1.87 -7.70 -13.22
C ASN A 310 1.72 -9.15 -12.70
N VAL A 311 2.34 -10.12 -13.39
CA VAL A 311 2.34 -11.55 -13.02
C VAL A 311 3.35 -11.86 -11.89
N ALA A 312 4.32 -10.98 -11.63
CA ALA A 312 5.31 -11.17 -10.57
C ALA A 312 4.73 -11.23 -9.13
N ASN A 313 3.44 -10.96 -8.93
CA ASN A 313 2.72 -11.12 -7.66
C ASN A 313 1.91 -12.44 -7.56
N LEU A 314 2.17 -13.42 -8.45
CA LEU A 314 1.53 -14.75 -8.40
C LEU A 314 2.34 -15.81 -7.64
N ASP A 315 3.64 -15.60 -7.42
CA ASP A 315 4.49 -16.47 -6.60
C ASP A 315 5.10 -15.70 -5.42
N ILE A 316 4.50 -15.91 -4.25
CA ILE A 316 5.06 -16.13 -2.88
C ILE A 316 3.89 -16.07 -1.89
#